data_AF-A0A849TID8-F1
#
_entry.id   AF-A0A849TID8-F1
#
_cell.length_a   1.000
_cell.length_b   1.000
_cell.length_c   1.000
_cell.angle_alpha   90.00
_cell.angle_beta   90.00
_cell.angle_gamma   90.00
#
_symmetry.space_group_name_H-M   'P 1'
#
loop_
_entity.id
_entity.type
_entity.pdbx_description
1 polymer ?
#
loop_
_entity_poly.entity_id
_entity_poly.type
_entity_poly.pdbx_seq_one_letter_code
_entity_poly.pdbx_strand_id
1 'polypeptide(L)'
;AALDGDLVTFSDNLLIYATSNRRHLMPDYMQENLATKYIGDEIHPAESVEEKVSLSERFGVWISFYPFSQDEYLDVAAHWLQHYGWQQGMTEEVRGEALRWSLSRGSRSGRVACQFARDWCGSRFIAKPVA
;
A
#
# COMPACT_ATOMS: atom_id res chain seq x y z
N ALA A 1 -12.13 -19.36 22.19
CA ALA A 1 -10.71 -19.36 21.84
C ALA A 1 -10.50 -18.27 20.78
N ALA A 2 -9.73 -17.21 21.06
CA ALA A 2 -9.54 -16.12 20.08
C ALA A 2 -8.53 -16.46 18.99
N LEU A 3 -7.70 -17.47 19.24
CA LEU A 3 -6.93 -18.23 18.28
C LEU A 3 -7.19 -19.69 18.62
N ASP A 4 -7.28 -20.57 17.63
CA ASP A 4 -7.52 -21.99 17.87
C ASP A 4 -6.40 -22.55 18.77
N GLY A 5 -6.74 -22.90 20.04
CA GLY A 5 -5.79 -23.31 21.08
C GLY A 5 -5.70 -22.44 22.35
N ASP A 6 -6.44 -21.33 22.46
CA ASP A 6 -6.30 -20.39 23.59
C ASP A 6 -7.18 -20.75 24.82
N LEU A 7 -6.60 -20.64 26.02
CA LEU A 7 -7.18 -21.12 27.30
C LEU A 7 -8.08 -20.06 28.00
N VAL A 8 -8.24 -18.88 27.39
CA VAL A 8 -8.91 -17.72 27.96
C VAL A 8 -10.05 -17.25 27.07
N THR A 9 -11.21 -16.96 27.68
CA THR A 9 -12.37 -16.33 27.03
C THR A 9 -12.27 -14.81 27.12
N PHE A 10 -12.42 -14.12 25.99
CA PHE A 10 -12.48 -12.66 25.95
C PHE A 10 -13.89 -12.14 26.28
N SER A 11 -13.97 -10.91 26.78
CA SER A 11 -15.24 -10.21 27.00
C SER A 11 -15.97 -9.91 25.68
N ASP A 12 -17.30 -9.87 25.70
CA ASP A 12 -18.16 -9.68 24.51
C ASP A 12 -17.89 -8.40 23.69
N ASN A 13 -17.20 -7.41 24.28
CA ASN A 13 -16.94 -6.11 23.66
C ASN A 13 -15.53 -5.98 23.03
N LEU A 14 -14.78 -7.08 22.90
CA LEU A 14 -13.42 -7.04 22.36
C LEU A 14 -13.34 -7.64 20.96
N LEU A 15 -12.90 -6.83 19.99
CA LEU A 15 -12.56 -7.25 18.65
C LEU A 15 -11.04 -7.12 18.44
N ILE A 16 -10.38 -8.23 18.14
CA ILE A 16 -8.95 -8.26 17.78
C ILE A 16 -8.87 -8.40 16.27
N TYR A 17 -8.22 -7.46 15.59
CA TYR A 17 -7.87 -7.58 14.19
C TYR A 17 -6.35 -7.65 14.06
N ALA A 18 -5.86 -8.62 13.29
CA ALA A 18 -4.47 -8.72 12.90
C ALA A 18 -4.40 -8.65 11.37
N THR A 19 -3.52 -7.82 10.84
CA THR A 19 -3.28 -7.70 9.40
C THR A 19 -1.84 -8.05 9.13
N SER A 20 -1.56 -8.74 8.03
CA SER A 20 -0.19 -9.03 7.63
C SER A 20 0.00 -8.76 6.14
N ASN A 21 1.21 -8.35 5.76
CA ASN A 21 1.54 -8.02 4.37
C ASN A 21 2.06 -9.28 3.66
N ARG A 22 1.27 -9.82 2.71
CA ARG A 22 1.63 -11.04 1.97
C ARG A 22 3.02 -10.98 1.33
N ARG A 23 3.45 -9.82 0.80
CA ARG A 23 4.77 -9.64 0.18
C ARG A 23 5.92 -9.83 1.17
N HIS A 24 5.70 -9.54 2.44
CA HIS A 24 6.70 -9.69 3.50
C HIS A 24 6.56 -11.02 4.27
N LEU A 25 5.38 -11.65 4.23
CA LEU A 25 5.15 -13.03 4.69
C LEU A 25 5.73 -14.07 3.74
N MET A 26 5.68 -13.79 2.43
CA MET A 26 6.17 -14.64 1.35
C MET A 26 7.29 -13.94 0.58
N PRO A 27 8.45 -13.62 1.18
CA PRO A 27 9.56 -13.10 0.38
C PRO A 27 10.12 -14.26 -0.46
N ASP A 28 10.15 -14.09 -1.78
CA ASP A 28 10.86 -15.01 -2.67
C ASP A 28 12.37 -14.75 -2.51
N TYR A 29 13.01 -15.42 -1.55
CA TYR A 29 14.47 -15.30 -1.40
C TYR A 29 15.17 -16.11 -2.48
N MET A 30 16.06 -15.45 -3.23
CA MET A 30 16.94 -16.11 -4.22
C MET A 30 17.74 -17.30 -3.65
N GLN A 31 17.97 -17.34 -2.34
CA GLN A 31 18.59 -18.49 -1.66
C GLN A 31 17.71 -19.74 -1.63
N GLU A 32 16.37 -19.64 -1.60
CA GLU A 32 15.47 -20.80 -1.69
C GLU A 32 15.55 -21.45 -3.08
N ASN A 33 15.73 -20.66 -4.14
CA ASN A 33 15.99 -21.18 -5.49
C ASN A 33 17.35 -21.88 -5.62
N LEU A 34 18.40 -21.34 -4.98
CA LEU A 34 19.76 -21.88 -5.03
C LEU A 34 19.99 -23.11 -4.13
N ALA A 35 19.11 -23.37 -3.16
CA ALA A 35 19.12 -24.56 -2.31
C ALA A 35 18.59 -25.82 -3.04
N THR A 36 18.09 -25.67 -4.28
CA THR A 36 17.76 -26.80 -5.16
C THR A 36 19.03 -27.45 -5.71
N LYS A 37 19.85 -28.05 -4.84
CA LYS A 37 20.91 -28.98 -5.25
C LYS A 37 20.40 -30.40 -5.08
N TYR A 38 20.21 -31.08 -6.21
CA TYR A 38 19.99 -32.52 -6.26
C TYR A 38 21.13 -33.28 -5.56
N ILE A 39 20.84 -33.87 -4.41
CA ILE A 39 21.64 -34.95 -3.80
C ILE A 39 20.66 -35.95 -3.19
N GLY A 40 20.27 -36.98 -3.94
CA GLY A 40 19.41 -38.07 -3.47
C GLY A 40 17.90 -37.83 -3.54
N ASP A 41 17.13 -38.92 -3.41
CA ASP A 41 15.70 -39.08 -3.79
C ASP A 41 14.66 -38.36 -2.91
N GLU A 42 15.05 -37.58 -1.91
CA GLU A 42 14.08 -36.79 -1.13
C GLU A 42 14.58 -35.36 -0.93
N ILE A 43 13.98 -34.46 -1.70
CA ILE A 43 14.01 -33.03 -1.46
C ILE A 43 12.57 -32.67 -1.05
N HIS A 44 12.37 -32.06 0.12
CA HIS A 44 11.09 -31.44 0.48
C HIS A 44 11.17 -29.91 0.47
N PRO A 45 11.28 -29.24 -0.70
CA PRO A 45 11.07 -27.79 -0.81
C PRO A 45 9.58 -27.41 -0.61
N ALA A 46 8.68 -28.39 -0.67
CA ALA A 46 7.23 -28.18 -0.62
C ALA A 46 6.74 -27.77 0.79
N GLU A 47 7.32 -28.31 1.87
CA GLU A 47 6.86 -28.04 3.24
C GLU A 47 6.97 -26.55 3.61
N SER A 48 8.09 -25.91 3.26
CA SER A 48 8.31 -24.49 3.53
C SER A 48 7.39 -23.57 2.72
N VAL A 49 6.93 -24.00 1.55
CA VAL A 49 5.97 -23.25 0.72
C VAL A 49 4.55 -23.46 1.23
N GLU A 50 4.22 -24.70 1.59
CA GLU A 50 2.90 -25.13 2.06
C GLU A 50 2.57 -24.53 3.44
N GLU A 51 3.56 -24.44 4.35
CA GLU A 51 3.39 -23.79 5.66
C GLU A 51 3.12 -22.27 5.52
N LYS A 52 3.80 -21.59 4.58
CA LYS A 52 3.61 -20.16 4.38
C LYS A 52 2.28 -19.84 3.63
N VAL A 53 1.84 -20.72 2.72
CA VAL A 53 0.50 -20.63 2.10
C VAL A 53 -0.58 -20.80 3.16
N SER A 54 -0.46 -21.83 4.01
CA SER A 54 -1.34 -22.10 5.16
C SER A 54 -1.50 -20.89 6.09
N LEU A 55 -0.42 -20.15 6.40
CA LEU A 55 -0.51 -18.96 7.25
C LEU A 55 -1.29 -17.81 6.58
N SER A 56 -1.12 -17.62 5.27
CA SER A 56 -1.82 -16.58 4.52
C SER A 56 -3.33 -16.87 4.36
N GLU A 57 -3.71 -18.14 4.24
CA GLU A 57 -5.11 -18.58 4.13
C GLU A 57 -5.89 -18.44 5.44
N ARG A 58 -5.21 -18.36 6.60
CA ARG A 58 -5.83 -18.10 7.90
C ARG A 58 -6.38 -16.67 8.05
N PHE A 59 -6.02 -15.75 7.15
CA PHE A 59 -6.61 -14.42 7.09
C PHE A 59 -7.87 -14.44 6.22
N GLY A 60 -9.03 -14.21 6.84
CA GLY A 60 -10.35 -14.28 6.17
C GLY A 60 -10.68 -13.11 5.24
N VAL A 61 -9.86 -12.05 5.18
CA VAL A 61 -10.06 -10.89 4.30
C VAL A 61 -8.74 -10.51 3.63
N TRP A 62 -8.79 -10.33 2.31
CA TRP A 62 -7.65 -10.00 1.48
C TRP A 62 -7.84 -8.59 0.92
N ILE A 63 -6.86 -7.71 1.17
CA ILE A 63 -6.87 -6.34 0.65
C ILE A 63 -5.76 -6.22 -0.38
N SER A 64 -6.16 -6.04 -1.63
CA SER A 64 -5.24 -5.86 -2.76
C SER A 64 -4.86 -4.39 -2.93
N PHE A 65 -3.59 -4.14 -3.25
CA PHE A 65 -3.08 -2.82 -3.62
C PHE A 65 -2.81 -2.78 -5.11
N TYR A 66 -3.74 -2.21 -5.87
CA TYR A 66 -3.57 -2.03 -7.31
C TYR A 66 -2.70 -0.80 -7.60
N PRO A 67 -1.83 -0.86 -8.62
CA PRO A 67 -1.10 0.31 -9.06
C PRO A 67 -2.10 1.34 -9.61
N PHE A 68 -1.86 2.61 -9.31
CA PHE A 68 -2.66 3.69 -9.83
C PHE A 68 -2.41 3.86 -11.33
N SER A 69 -3.49 3.94 -12.10
CA SER A 69 -3.46 4.58 -13.41
C SER A 69 -3.13 6.07 -13.27
N GLN A 70 -2.78 6.71 -14.38
CA GLN A 70 -2.55 8.16 -14.37
C GLN A 70 -3.82 8.94 -14.01
N ASP A 71 -4.96 8.51 -14.52
CA ASP A 71 -6.22 9.23 -14.33
C ASP A 71 -6.70 9.08 -12.87
N GLU A 72 -6.62 7.89 -12.28
CA GLU A 72 -6.91 7.72 -10.84
C GLU A 72 -5.98 8.57 -9.95
N TYR A 73 -4.71 8.69 -10.35
CA TYR A 73 -3.77 9.56 -9.62
C TYR A 73 -4.19 11.02 -9.70
N LEU A 74 -4.61 11.49 -10.87
CA LEU A 74 -5.07 12.86 -11.06
C LEU A 74 -6.40 13.11 -10.34
N ASP A 75 -7.33 12.16 -10.33
CA ASP A 75 -8.58 12.25 -9.61
C ASP A 75 -8.35 12.39 -8.10
N VAL A 76 -7.44 11.57 -7.55
CA VAL A 76 -7.08 11.66 -6.13
C VAL A 76 -6.32 12.96 -5.83
N ALA A 77 -5.46 13.43 -6.75
CA ALA A 77 -4.81 14.73 -6.59
C ALA A 77 -5.83 15.88 -6.60
N ALA A 78 -6.81 15.85 -7.50
CA ALA A 78 -7.91 16.82 -7.55
C ALA A 78 -8.72 16.83 -6.25
N HIS A 79 -9.04 15.65 -5.72
CA HIS A 79 -9.73 15.52 -4.44
C HIS A 79 -8.94 16.19 -3.29
N TRP A 80 -7.64 15.92 -3.19
CA TRP A 80 -6.81 16.54 -2.15
C TRP A 80 -6.63 18.05 -2.34
N LEU A 81 -6.54 18.53 -3.57
CA LEU A 81 -6.50 19.96 -3.87
C LEU A 81 -7.76 20.66 -3.34
N GLN A 82 -8.94 20.11 -3.64
CA GLN A 82 -10.21 20.63 -3.11
C GLN A 82 -10.23 20.58 -1.58
N HIS A 83 -9.77 19.49 -0.97
CA HIS A 83 -9.68 19.35 0.48
C HIS A 83 -8.81 20.45 1.12
N TYR A 84 -7.71 20.85 0.50
CA TYR A 84 -6.85 21.95 0.96
C TYR A 84 -7.34 23.34 0.53
N GLY A 85 -8.53 23.46 -0.07
CA GLY A 85 -9.14 24.74 -0.40
C GLY A 85 -8.79 25.31 -1.78
N TRP A 86 -8.16 24.52 -2.65
CA TRP A 86 -7.94 24.90 -4.05
C TRP A 86 -9.25 24.79 -4.86
N GLN A 87 -9.77 25.92 -5.32
CA GLN A 87 -11.08 26.02 -5.99
C GLN A 87 -10.98 26.06 -7.52
N GLN A 88 -9.78 26.26 -8.07
CA GLN A 88 -9.58 26.40 -9.53
C GLN A 88 -9.65 25.06 -10.27
N GLY A 89 -9.75 23.95 -9.54
CA GLY A 89 -9.81 22.61 -10.11
C GLY A 89 -8.49 22.15 -10.75
N MET A 90 -8.57 21.08 -11.52
CA MET A 90 -7.44 20.45 -12.21
C MET A 90 -7.21 21.14 -13.56
N THR A 91 -6.56 22.30 -13.56
CA THR A 91 -6.15 22.99 -14.78
C THR A 91 -5.00 22.25 -15.48
N GLU A 92 -4.69 22.58 -16.73
CA GLU A 92 -3.58 21.95 -17.45
C GLU A 92 -2.23 22.18 -16.76
N GLU A 93 -2.02 23.35 -16.13
CA GLU A 93 -0.83 23.64 -15.32
C GLU A 93 -0.74 22.69 -14.11
N VAL A 94 -1.83 22.60 -13.33
CA VAL A 94 -1.90 21.74 -12.14
C VAL A 94 -1.70 20.27 -12.54
N ARG A 95 -2.35 19.84 -13.63
CA ARG A 95 -2.21 18.48 -14.17
C ARG A 95 -0.76 18.20 -14.55
N GLY A 96 -0.12 19.09 -15.30
CA GLY A 96 1.28 18.95 -15.71
C GLY A 96 2.22 18.83 -14.50
N GLU A 97 2.03 19.66 -13.49
CA GLU A 97 2.84 19.63 -12.27
C GLU A 97 2.57 18.41 -11.40
N ALA A 98 1.32 17.97 -11.29
CA ALA A 98 0.96 16.74 -10.59
C ALA A 98 1.67 15.54 -11.21
N LEU A 99 1.70 15.46 -12.55
CA LEU A 99 2.36 14.38 -13.27
C LEU A 99 3.88 14.44 -13.09
N ARG A 100 4.50 15.62 -13.23
CA ARG A 100 5.92 15.82 -12.95
C ARG A 100 6.30 15.41 -11.53
N TRP A 101 5.48 15.76 -10.56
CA TRP A 101 5.66 15.38 -9.16
C TRP A 101 5.60 13.86 -8.96
N SER A 102 4.65 13.17 -9.61
CA SER A 102 4.57 11.71 -9.51
C SER A 102 5.81 11.02 -10.09
N LEU A 103 6.34 11.55 -11.20
CA LEU A 103 7.53 11.04 -11.86
C LEU A 103 8.78 11.27 -10.99
N SER A 104 8.93 12.44 -10.37
CA SER A 104 10.07 12.72 -9.48
C SER A 104 10.08 11.86 -8.22
N ARG A 105 8.90 11.42 -7.75
CA ARG A 105 8.74 10.47 -6.63
C ARG A 105 8.76 9.00 -7.06
N GLY A 106 8.85 8.73 -8.35
CA GLY A 106 8.90 7.37 -8.91
C GLY A 106 7.65 6.54 -8.67
N SER A 107 6.52 7.13 -8.28
CA SER A 107 5.29 6.39 -8.06
C SER A 107 4.03 7.24 -8.17
N ARG A 108 2.94 6.59 -8.58
CA ARG A 108 1.58 7.12 -8.47
C ARG A 108 0.91 6.41 -7.30
N SER A 109 0.55 7.18 -6.29
CA SER A 109 -0.19 6.68 -5.12
C SER A 109 -0.98 7.81 -4.47
N GLY A 110 -2.01 7.47 -3.71
CA GLY A 110 -2.76 8.46 -2.94
C GLY A 110 -1.89 9.28 -1.98
N ARG A 111 -0.82 8.68 -1.43
CA ARG A 111 0.15 9.40 -0.60
C ARG A 111 0.90 10.48 -1.40
N VAL A 112 1.40 10.14 -2.58
CA VAL A 112 2.12 11.08 -3.45
C VAL A 112 1.19 12.20 -3.91
N ALA A 113 -0.07 11.87 -4.26
CA ALA A 113 -1.08 12.85 -4.65
C ALA A 113 -1.39 13.85 -3.50
N CYS A 114 -1.54 13.36 -2.26
CA CYS A 114 -1.76 14.22 -1.09
C CYS A 114 -0.56 15.16 -0.83
N GLN A 115 0.68 14.64 -0.97
CA GLN A 115 1.89 15.43 -0.82
C GLN A 115 1.98 16.54 -1.87
N PHE A 116 1.70 16.21 -3.14
CA PHE A 116 1.62 17.18 -4.23
C PHE A 116 0.60 18.27 -3.90
N ALA A 117 -0.64 17.90 -3.57
CA ALA A 117 -1.71 18.87 -3.31
C ALA A 117 -1.37 19.82 -2.16
N ARG A 118 -0.75 19.31 -1.09
CA ARG A 118 -0.30 20.11 0.05
C ARG A 118 0.80 21.10 -0.33
N ASP A 119 1.79 20.65 -1.10
CA ASP A 119 2.88 21.50 -1.61
C ASP A 119 2.37 22.60 -2.54
N TRP A 120 1.50 22.21 -3.48
CA TRP A 120 0.85 23.12 -4.43
C TRP A 120 0.06 24.22 -3.73
N CYS A 121 -0.84 23.83 -2.81
CA CYS A 121 -1.67 24.78 -2.09
C CYS A 121 -0.83 25.67 -1.16
N GLY A 122 0.13 25.08 -0.45
CA GLY A 122 1.05 25.83 0.43
C GLY A 122 1.81 26.92 -0.32
N SER A 123 2.39 26.58 -1.48
CA SER A 123 3.15 27.52 -2.30
C SER A 123 2.29 28.68 -2.82
N ARG A 124 1.01 28.43 -3.18
CA ARG A 124 0.12 29.47 -3.74
C ARG A 124 -0.57 30.33 -2.69
N PHE A 125 -0.82 29.80 -1.49
CA PHE A 125 -1.37 30.59 -0.41
C PHE A 125 -0.33 31.49 0.25
N ILE A 126 0.94 31.06 0.33
CA ILE A 126 2.04 31.93 0.78
C ILE A 126 2.33 33.05 -0.25
N ALA A 127 2.19 32.76 -1.55
CA ALA A 127 2.43 33.74 -2.61
C ALA A 127 1.34 34.81 -2.75
N LYS A 128 0.17 34.66 -2.11
CA LYS A 128 -0.82 35.74 -1.99
C LYS A 128 -0.52 36.52 -0.72
N PRO A 129 -0.09 37.79 -0.80
CA PRO A 129 0.00 38.62 0.40
C PRO A 129 -1.40 38.73 1.00
N VAL A 130 -1.49 38.57 2.31
CA VAL A 130 -2.69 38.95 3.07
C VAL A 130 -2.88 40.45 2.80
N ALA A 131 -3.94 40.77 2.06
CA ALA A 131 -4.38 42.15 1.83
C ALA A 131 -5.09 42.70 3.07
#